data_AF-A0A4V4MDW1-F1
#
_entry.id   AF-A0A4V4MDW1-F1
#
_cell.length_a   1.000
_cell.length_b   1.000
_cell.length_c   1.000
_cell.angle_alpha   90.00
_cell.angle_beta   90.00
_cell.angle_gamma   90.00
#
_symmetry.space_group_name_H-M   'P 1'
#
loop_
_entity.id
_entity.type
_entity.pdbx_description
1 polymer ?
#
loop_
_entity_poly.entity_id
_entity_poly.type
_entity_poly.pdbx_seq_one_letter_code
_entity_poly.pdbx_strand_id
1 'polypeptide(L)'
;MRATRIVLEHVHTPRIRFLGRRVWNSQPEKPQPHPEAPKDFKDNFAQFVQKRQDYVQPSKNNHINFWELPDRFHKHKFAPYSDYEIEAIESGGASLY
;
A
#
# COMPACT_ATOMS: atom_id res chain seq x y z
N MET A 1 43.54 46.42 4.96
CA MET A 1 42.57 45.67 4.14
C MET A 1 41.76 44.68 5.00
N ARG A 2 40.92 45.16 5.94
CA ARG A 2 40.06 44.30 6.80
C ARG A 2 38.58 44.68 6.75
N ALA A 3 38.27 45.93 6.38
CA ALA A 3 36.89 46.46 6.34
C ALA A 3 36.01 45.85 5.23
N THR A 4 36.60 45.35 4.14
CA THR A 4 35.85 44.75 3.02
C THR A 4 35.31 43.34 3.34
N ARG A 5 35.91 42.63 4.30
CA ARG A 5 35.55 41.24 4.62
C ARG A 5 34.25 41.13 5.42
N ILE A 6 33.99 42.08 6.33
CA ILE A 6 32.81 42.09 7.22
C ILE A 6 31.53 42.35 6.42
N VAL A 7 31.59 43.17 5.36
CA VAL A 7 30.43 43.51 4.52
C VAL A 7 30.03 42.36 3.60
N LEU A 8 30.99 41.58 3.10
CA LEU A 8 30.72 40.41 2.22
C LEU A 8 30.08 39.23 2.98
N GLU A 9 30.39 39.04 4.26
CA GLU A 9 29.80 37.96 5.08
C GLU A 9 28.30 38.14 5.34
N HIS A 10 27.77 39.37 5.23
CA HIS A 10 26.34 39.67 5.45
C HIS A 10 25.45 39.51 4.21
N VAL A 11 26.02 39.43 3.00
CA VAL A 11 25.25 39.33 1.74
C VAL A 11 24.83 37.90 1.42
N HIS A 12 25.56 36.90 1.95
CA HIS A 12 25.34 35.48 1.62
C HIS A 12 25.08 34.65 2.88
N THR A 13 23.95 34.90 3.55
CA THR A 13 23.46 33.99 4.60
C THR A 13 22.86 32.73 3.95
N PRO A 14 23.41 31.52 4.19
CA PRO A 14 22.86 30.31 3.60
C PRO A 14 21.51 29.97 4.23
N ARG A 15 20.45 29.83 3.41
CA ARG A 15 19.09 29.49 3.88
C ARG A 15 18.95 28.04 4.33
N ILE A 16 19.92 27.18 4.01
CA ILE A 16 19.96 25.79 4.43
C ILE A 16 20.75 25.71 5.74
N ARG A 17 20.08 25.27 6.81
CA ARG A 17 20.70 25.01 8.10
C ARG A 17 20.95 23.52 8.23
N PHE A 18 22.21 23.13 8.39
CA PHE A 18 22.58 21.75 8.68
C PHE A 18 22.25 21.46 10.16
N LEU A 19 21.07 20.88 10.42
CA LEU A 19 20.55 20.57 11.76
C LEU A 19 21.32 19.47 12.51
N GLY A 20 22.53 19.11 12.07
CA GLY A 20 23.32 18.01 12.64
C GLY A 20 22.83 16.61 12.26
N ARG A 21 23.38 15.58 12.95
CA ARG A 21 22.98 14.17 12.77
C ARG A 21 21.57 14.00 13.32
N ARG A 22 20.64 13.59 12.48
CA ARG A 22 19.26 13.39 12.89
C ARG A 22 19.16 12.18 13.84
N VAL A 23 18.47 12.35 14.96
CA VAL A 23 18.24 11.29 15.96
C VAL A 23 16.85 10.74 15.73
N TRP A 24 16.77 9.49 15.30
CA TRP A 24 15.49 8.80 15.14
C TRP A 24 15.00 8.37 16.50
N ASN A 25 13.75 8.68 16.82
CA ASN A 25 13.13 8.16 18.02
C ASN A 25 13.10 6.63 17.89
N SER A 26 13.87 5.93 18.72
CA SER A 26 13.92 4.46 18.72
C SER A 26 12.65 3.81 19.26
N GLN A 27 11.75 4.61 19.85
CA GLN A 27 10.49 4.12 20.38
C GLN A 27 9.49 3.97 19.22
N PRO A 28 8.84 2.80 19.06
CA PRO A 28 7.79 2.64 18.07
C PRO A 28 6.64 3.60 18.38
N GLU A 29 6.11 4.25 17.34
CA GLU A 29 4.95 5.12 17.49
C GLU A 29 3.76 4.30 18.04
N LYS A 30 3.05 4.88 19.01
CA LYS A 30 1.83 4.25 19.52
C LYS A 30 0.80 4.22 18.40
N PRO A 31 0.09 3.10 18.18
CA PRO A 31 -0.98 3.06 17.18
C PRO A 31 -2.05 4.09 17.57
N GLN A 32 -2.29 5.04 16.68
CA GLN A 32 -3.30 6.09 16.84
C GLN A 32 -4.24 6.11 15.63
N PRO A 33 -5.53 6.45 15.84
CA PRO A 33 -6.43 6.71 14.72
C PRO A 33 -5.90 7.86 13.88
N HIS A 34 -6.12 7.80 12.57
CA HIS A 34 -5.79 8.92 11.68
C HIS A 34 -6.55 10.18 12.15
N PRO A 35 -5.91 11.37 12.18
CA PRO A 35 -6.55 12.60 12.63
C PRO A 35 -7.80 12.98 11.80
N GLU A 36 -7.82 12.60 10.52
CA GLU A 36 -8.95 12.84 9.61
C GLU A 36 -9.91 11.65 9.52
N ALA A 37 -9.81 10.67 10.43
CA ALA A 37 -10.80 9.60 10.47
C ALA A 37 -12.19 10.20 10.75
N PRO A 38 -13.24 9.80 10.01
CA PRO A 38 -14.60 10.21 10.32
C PRO A 38 -14.96 9.87 11.76
N LYS A 39 -15.44 10.87 12.50
CA LYS A 39 -15.69 10.78 13.94
C LYS A 39 -16.73 9.69 14.26
N ASP A 40 -17.67 9.50 13.34
CA ASP A 40 -18.78 8.56 13.42
C ASP A 40 -18.34 7.09 13.57
N PHE A 41 -17.10 6.75 13.17
CA PHE A 41 -16.59 5.39 13.33
C PHE A 41 -16.45 4.97 14.79
N LYS A 42 -16.12 5.91 15.68
CA LYS A 42 -15.97 5.61 17.11
C LYS A 42 -17.30 5.17 17.72
N ASP A 43 -18.38 5.88 17.37
CA ASP A 43 -19.70 5.67 17.95
C ASP A 43 -20.39 4.43 17.38
N ASN A 44 -20.14 4.12 16.10
CA ASN A 44 -20.77 2.98 15.39
C ASN A 44 -19.96 1.68 15.42
N PHE A 45 -18.75 1.66 16.01
CA PHE A 45 -17.87 0.48 15.97
C PHE A 45 -18.50 -0.76 16.61
N ALA A 46 -19.21 -0.60 17.73
CA ALA A 46 -19.88 -1.71 18.41
C ALA A 46 -20.95 -2.36 17.52
N GLN A 47 -21.76 -1.54 16.83
CA GLN A 47 -22.78 -2.03 15.89
C GLN A 47 -22.14 -2.73 14.68
N PHE A 48 -21.01 -2.23 14.20
CA PHE A 48 -20.26 -2.86 13.11
C PHE A 48 -19.77 -4.26 13.50
N VAL A 49 -19.20 -4.42 14.71
CA VAL A 49 -18.74 -5.74 15.19
C VAL A 49 -19.91 -6.71 15.29
N GLN A 50 -21.05 -6.29 15.85
CA GLN A 50 -22.27 -7.10 15.91
C GLN A 50 -22.75 -7.52 14.52
N LYS A 51 -22.91 -6.56 13.59
CA LYS A 51 -23.31 -6.85 12.20
C LYS A 51 -22.36 -7.81 11.51
N ARG A 52 -21.06 -7.73 11.77
CA ARG A 52 -20.07 -8.66 11.22
C ARG A 52 -20.22 -10.07 11.80
N GLN A 53 -20.49 -10.17 13.10
CA GLN A 53 -20.74 -11.45 13.77
C GLN A 53 -22.01 -12.12 13.22
N ASP A 54 -23.04 -11.33 12.98
CA ASP A 54 -24.35 -11.76 12.49
C ASP A 54 -24.38 -11.99 10.97
N TYR A 55 -23.30 -11.62 10.26
CA TYR A 55 -23.21 -11.77 8.83
C TYR A 55 -23.13 -13.24 8.44
N VAL A 56 -24.26 -13.79 8.02
CA VAL A 56 -24.36 -15.10 7.37
C VAL A 56 -24.28 -14.88 5.87
N GLN A 57 -23.31 -15.54 5.22
CA GLN A 57 -23.16 -15.49 3.77
C GLN A 57 -24.47 -15.93 3.09
N PRO A 58 -24.99 -15.17 2.10
CA PRO A 58 -26.24 -15.51 1.45
C PRO A 58 -26.12 -16.87 0.74
N SER A 59 -26.91 -17.86 1.19
CA SER A 59 -26.90 -19.20 0.59
C SER A 59 -27.82 -19.26 -0.61
N LYS A 60 -27.19 -19.44 -1.79
CA LYS A 60 -27.67 -20.04 -3.05
C LYS A 60 -26.59 -19.76 -4.09
N ASN A 61 -25.54 -20.60 -4.11
CA ASN A 61 -24.27 -20.51 -4.88
C ASN A 61 -23.06 -20.00 -4.05
N ASN A 62 -22.77 -20.68 -2.95
CA ASN A 62 -21.76 -20.30 -1.96
C ASN A 62 -20.36 -20.79 -2.36
N HIS A 63 -19.81 -20.22 -3.45
CA HIS A 63 -18.43 -20.45 -3.85
C HIS A 63 -17.56 -19.45 -3.09
N ILE A 64 -16.67 -19.93 -2.22
CA ILE A 64 -15.75 -19.07 -1.45
C ILE A 64 -14.64 -18.60 -2.38
N ASN A 65 -14.19 -19.49 -3.26
CA ASN A 65 -13.11 -19.22 -4.17
C ASN A 65 -13.61 -19.07 -5.61
N PHE A 66 -12.86 -18.32 -6.40
CA PHE A 66 -13.18 -18.09 -7.81
C PHE A 66 -13.21 -19.40 -8.62
N TRP A 67 -12.32 -20.35 -8.33
CA TRP A 67 -12.21 -21.64 -9.03
C TRP A 67 -13.29 -22.66 -8.66
N GLU A 68 -14.13 -22.36 -7.67
CA GLU A 68 -15.28 -23.21 -7.31
C GLU A 68 -16.51 -22.88 -8.17
N LEU A 69 -16.51 -21.76 -8.91
CA LEU A 69 -17.66 -21.34 -9.71
C LEU A 69 -17.95 -22.31 -10.87
N PRO A 70 -19.22 -22.40 -11.33
CA PRO A 70 -19.54 -23.13 -12.56
C PRO A 70 -18.80 -22.57 -13.78
N ASP A 71 -18.43 -23.46 -14.71
CA ASP A 71 -17.59 -23.15 -15.88
C ASP A 71 -18.05 -21.95 -16.72
N ARG A 72 -19.35 -21.68 -16.77
CA ARG A 72 -19.89 -20.49 -17.46
C ARG A 72 -19.34 -19.15 -16.93
N PHE A 73 -18.83 -19.12 -15.71
CA PHE A 73 -18.25 -17.95 -15.06
C PHE A 73 -16.71 -17.94 -15.10
N HIS A 74 -16.10 -19.08 -15.44
CA HIS A 74 -14.71 -19.10 -15.83
C HIS A 74 -14.64 -18.34 -17.16
N LYS A 75 -14.13 -17.11 -17.12
CA LYS A 75 -13.86 -16.37 -18.34
C LYS A 75 -12.89 -17.25 -19.14
N HIS A 76 -13.38 -17.91 -20.20
CA HIS A 76 -12.60 -18.67 -21.18
C HIS A 76 -11.56 -17.81 -21.94
N LYS A 77 -11.15 -16.67 -21.37
CA LYS A 77 -10.03 -15.86 -21.86
C LYS A 77 -8.72 -16.63 -21.83
N PHE A 78 -8.65 -17.69 -21.06
CA PHE A 78 -7.64 -18.73 -21.22
C PHE A 78 -8.30 -19.84 -22.04
N ALA A 79 -8.03 -19.86 -23.35
CA ALA A 79 -7.91 -21.15 -24.02
C ALA A 79 -6.95 -22.01 -23.16
N PRO A 80 -7.05 -23.35 -23.16
CA PRO A 80 -5.95 -24.15 -22.62
C PRO A 80 -4.67 -23.59 -23.23
N TYR A 81 -3.71 -23.18 -22.39
CA TYR A 81 -2.44 -22.64 -22.88
C TYR A 81 -1.92 -23.64 -23.90
N SER A 82 -1.75 -23.20 -25.13
CA SER A 82 -1.16 -24.05 -26.15
C SER A 82 0.26 -24.41 -25.73
N ASP A 83 0.74 -25.57 -26.15
CA ASP A 83 2.06 -26.08 -25.77
C ASP A 83 3.18 -25.05 -26.00
N TYR A 84 3.06 -24.18 -27.01
CA TYR A 84 4.01 -23.09 -27.27
C TYR A 84 4.05 -22.02 -26.15
N GLU A 85 2.91 -21.71 -25.52
CA GLU A 85 2.81 -20.71 -24.45
C GLU A 85 3.40 -21.27 -23.16
N ILE A 86 3.13 -22.55 -22.89
CA ILE A 86 3.69 -23.28 -21.76
C ILE A 86 5.21 -23.32 -21.88
N GLU A 87 5.72 -23.72 -23.05
CA GLU A 87 7.16 -23.76 -23.32
C GLU A 87 7.80 -22.37 -23.16
N ALA A 88 7.19 -21.31 -23.69
CA ALA A 88 7.74 -19.94 -23.58
C ALA A 88 7.82 -19.43 -22.12
N ILE A 89 6.87 -19.82 -21.27
CA ILE A 89 6.87 -19.49 -19.84
C ILE A 89 7.93 -20.32 -19.11
N GLU A 90 7.96 -21.64 -19.34
CA GLU A 90 8.90 -22.57 -18.68
C GLU A 90 10.35 -22.34 -19.10
N SER A 91 10.58 -21.99 -20.37
CA SER A 91 11.90 -21.65 -20.88
C SER A 91 12.40 -20.29 -20.39
N GLY A 92 11.57 -19.53 -19.64
CA GLY A 92 11.91 -18.21 -19.16
C GLY A 92 12.15 -17.20 -20.28
N GLY A 93 11.46 -17.33 -21.42
CA GLY A 93 11.78 -16.61 -22.67
C GLY A 93 11.92 -15.09 -22.55
N ALA A 94 11.17 -14.46 -21.64
CA ALA A 94 11.26 -13.01 -21.37
C ALA A 94 12.37 -12.60 -20.39
N SER A 95 12.96 -13.55 -19.66
CA SER A 95 14.08 -13.32 -18.72
C SER A 95 15.47 -13.56 -19.35
N LEU A 96 15.51 -14.09 -20.56
CA LEU A 96 16.74 -14.42 -21.28
C LEU A 96 17.23 -13.30 -22.22
N TYR A 97 16.49 -12.19 -22.35
CA TYR A 97 16.85 -11.00 -23.14
C TYR A 97 16.87 -9.73 -22.30
#